data_AF-A0A9E1QWX6-F1
#
_entry.id   AF-A0A9E1QWX6-F1
#
_cell.length_a   1.000
_cell.length_b   1.000
_cell.length_c   1.000
_cell.angle_alpha   90.00
_cell.angle_beta   90.00
_cell.angle_gamma   90.00
#
_symmetry.space_group_name_H-M   'P 1'
#
loop_
_entity.id
_entity.type
_entity.pdbx_description
1 polymer ?
#
loop_
_entity_poly.entity_id
_entity_poly.type
_entity_poly.pdbx_seq_one_letter_code
_entity_poly.pdbx_strand_id
1 'polypeptide(L)'
;MIFKKPEKNQIIALSGIFQSCYLVSNLSRYGLITEQNLKNNIQVLFNQNTENILDVYGSVEGLHHGIDSIKNLIASKHREKLSEILRYAIGVMHLAKKLQKDKRMLMMIKKGLK
;
A
#
# COMPACT_ATOMS: atom_id res chain seq x y z
N MET A 1 27.53 -6.31 5.50
CA MET A 1 26.15 -5.95 5.91
C MET A 1 25.21 -6.94 5.25
N ILE A 2 24.50 -7.78 6.02
CA ILE A 2 23.74 -8.95 5.52
C ILE A 2 22.48 -8.56 4.70
N PHE A 3 22.07 -7.28 4.74
CA PHE A 3 20.95 -6.76 3.97
C PHE A 3 21.39 -5.57 3.11
N LYS A 4 21.10 -5.62 1.81
CA LYS A 4 21.25 -4.46 0.91
C LYS A 4 20.31 -3.36 1.39
N LYS A 5 20.80 -2.11 1.45
CA LYS A 5 19.95 -0.96 1.82
C LYS A 5 18.74 -0.90 0.87
N PRO A 6 17.51 -0.80 1.38
CA PRO A 6 16.34 -0.71 0.52
C PRO A 6 16.39 0.55 -0.34
N GLU A 7 16.06 0.38 -1.62
CA GLU A 7 15.98 1.49 -2.56
C GLU A 7 14.81 2.41 -2.19
N LYS A 8 14.94 3.72 -2.45
CA LYS A 8 13.88 4.71 -2.17
C LYS A 8 12.53 4.27 -2.75
N ASN A 9 12.55 3.73 -3.97
CA ASN A 9 11.34 3.27 -4.65
C ASN A 9 10.69 2.06 -3.95
N GLN A 10 11.48 1.17 -3.35
CA GLN A 10 10.94 0.04 -2.59
C GLN A 10 10.23 0.51 -1.33
N ILE A 11 10.77 1.53 -0.65
CA ILE A 11 10.16 2.11 0.54
C ILE A 11 8.84 2.81 0.18
N ILE A 12 8.80 3.54 -0.94
CA ILE A 12 7.56 4.18 -1.43
C ILE A 12 6.50 3.13 -1.76
N ALA A 13 6.86 2.09 -2.52
CA ALA A 13 5.95 1.01 -2.86
C ALA A 13 5.39 0.31 -1.60
N LEU A 14 6.27 0.00 -0.64
CA LEU A 14 5.87 -0.61 0.62
C LEU A 14 4.94 0.31 1.42
N SER A 15 5.22 1.62 1.44
CA SER A 15 4.38 2.62 2.10
C SER A 15 2.98 2.66 1.49
N GLY A 16 2.83 2.53 0.17
CA GLY A 16 1.53 2.41 -0.50
C GLY A 16 0.72 1.19 -0.06
N ILE A 17 1.37 0.03 0.09
CA ILE A 17 0.72 -1.19 0.60
C ILE A 17 0.21 -0.97 2.04
N PHE A 18 1.07 -0.43 2.91
CA PHE A 18 0.71 -0.16 4.30
C PHE A 18 -0.35 0.94 4.43
N GLN A 19 -0.33 1.97 3.59
CA GLN A 19 -1.35 3.02 3.52
C GLN A 19 -2.72 2.40 3.24
N SER A 20 -2.83 1.56 2.21
CA SER A 20 -4.08 0.86 1.88
C SER A 20 -4.57 -0.03 3.03
N CYS A 21 -3.68 -0.81 3.63
CA CYS A 21 -4.02 -1.70 4.75
C CYS A 21 -4.46 -0.92 5.99
N TYR A 22 -3.83 0.22 6.27
CA TYR A 22 -4.20 1.13 7.36
C TYR A 22 -5.61 1.68 7.16
N LEU A 23 -5.94 2.14 5.95
CA LEU A 23 -7.26 2.68 5.63
C LEU A 23 -8.34 1.61 5.75
N VAL A 24 -8.09 0.39 5.25
CA VAL A 24 -9.01 -0.75 5.41
C VAL A 24 -9.22 -1.10 6.88
N SER A 25 -8.17 -1.11 7.69
CA SER A 25 -8.28 -1.39 9.14
C SER A 25 -9.08 -0.31 9.88
N ASN A 26 -8.92 0.97 9.53
CA ASN A 26 -9.74 2.03 10.09
C ASN A 26 -11.20 1.91 9.65
N LEU A 27 -11.43 1.62 8.35
CA LEU A 27 -12.78 1.46 7.81
C LEU A 27 -13.50 0.27 8.46
N SER A 28 -12.82 -0.86 8.68
CA SER A 28 -13.42 -2.04 9.31
C SER A 28 -13.72 -1.85 10.80
N ARG A 29 -12.90 -1.07 11.52
CA ARG A 29 -13.05 -0.84 12.96
C ARG A 29 -14.02 0.30 13.30
N TYR A 30 -13.95 1.39 12.54
CA TYR A 30 -14.65 2.64 12.86
C TYR A 30 -15.71 3.02 11.82
N GLY A 31 -15.76 2.35 10.68
CA GLY A 31 -16.73 2.65 9.61
C GLY A 31 -16.43 3.93 8.82
N LEU A 32 -15.28 4.58 9.04
CA LEU A 32 -14.97 5.86 8.40
C LEU A 32 -13.49 6.07 8.08
N ILE A 33 -13.25 6.75 6.96
CA ILE A 33 -11.97 7.33 6.53
C ILE A 33 -12.29 8.69 5.87
N THR A 34 -11.31 9.59 5.80
CA THR A 34 -11.53 10.88 5.12
C THR A 34 -11.66 10.69 3.62
N GLU A 35 -12.45 11.55 2.97
CA GLU A 35 -12.60 11.55 1.51
C GLU A 35 -11.26 11.74 0.80
N GLN A 36 -10.40 12.62 1.34
CA GLN A 36 -9.06 12.84 0.81
C GLN A 36 -8.20 11.57 0.84
N ASN A 37 -8.26 10.79 1.94
CA ASN A 37 -7.54 9.53 2.04
C ASN A 37 -8.06 8.50 1.04
N LEU A 38 -9.37 8.40 0.88
CA LEU A 38 -9.98 7.52 -0.11
C LEU A 38 -9.57 7.91 -1.54
N LYS A 39 -9.70 9.20 -1.88
CA LYS A 39 -9.35 9.76 -3.19
C LYS A 39 -7.90 9.49 -3.53
N ASN A 40 -6.97 9.83 -2.64
CA ASN A 40 -5.53 9.60 -2.84
C ASN A 40 -5.23 8.11 -3.07
N ASN A 41 -5.86 7.22 -2.30
CA ASN A 41 -5.59 5.79 -2.38
C ASN A 41 -6.19 5.14 -3.65
N ILE A 42 -7.34 5.63 -4.13
CA ILE A 42 -7.95 5.14 -5.38
C ILE A 42 -7.24 5.69 -6.62
N GLN A 43 -6.80 6.95 -6.60
CA GLN A 43 -6.18 7.61 -7.74
C GLN A 43 -4.95 6.85 -8.27
N VAL A 44 -4.23 6.15 -7.38
CA VAL A 44 -3.10 5.27 -7.71
C VAL A 44 -3.43 4.24 -8.80
N LEU A 45 -4.68 3.75 -8.85
CA LEU A 45 -5.11 2.75 -9.83
C LEU A 45 -5.17 3.31 -11.26
N PHE A 46 -5.31 4.62 -11.39
CA PHE A 46 -5.51 5.32 -12.66
C PHE A 46 -4.27 6.08 -13.15
N ASN A 47 -3.29 6.34 -12.27
CA ASN A 47 -2.00 6.94 -12.62
C ASN A 47 -1.08 5.93 -13.32
N GLN A 48 -1.50 5.45 -14.49
CA GLN A 48 -0.74 4.50 -15.32
C GLN A 48 0.23 5.25 -16.24
N ASN A 49 1.44 4.73 -16.42
CA ASN A 49 2.53 5.28 -17.27
C ASN A 49 3.29 6.48 -16.67
N THR A 50 3.73 6.38 -15.42
CA THR A 50 4.62 7.38 -14.84
C THR A 50 6.08 6.96 -14.95
N GLU A 51 6.99 7.93 -15.07
CA GLU A 51 8.44 7.69 -15.08
C GLU A 51 8.99 7.45 -13.66
N ASN A 52 8.32 8.01 -12.65
CA ASN A 52 8.68 7.86 -11.24
C ASN A 52 7.57 7.16 -10.46
N ILE A 53 7.96 6.31 -9.50
CA ILE A 53 7.02 5.69 -8.58
C ILE A 53 6.31 6.72 -7.68
N LEU A 54 6.96 7.85 -7.41
CA LEU A 54 6.33 8.90 -6.62
C LEU A 54 5.11 9.48 -7.32
N ASP A 55 5.17 9.64 -8.64
CA ASP A 55 4.06 10.16 -9.45
C ASP A 55 2.85 9.22 -9.43
N VAL A 56 3.07 7.90 -9.28
CA VAL A 56 1.98 6.92 -9.10
C VAL A 56 1.14 7.29 -7.88
N TYR A 57 1.80 7.64 -6.77
CA TYR A 57 1.17 8.00 -5.50
C TYR A 57 0.83 9.50 -5.37
N GLY A 58 1.21 10.31 -6.35
CA GLY A 58 1.00 11.76 -6.38
C GLY A 58 1.96 12.53 -5.46
N SER A 59 2.06 12.16 -4.18
CA SER A 59 2.98 12.80 -3.24
C SER A 59 3.36 11.89 -2.06
N VAL A 60 4.43 12.26 -1.35
CA VAL A 60 4.87 11.53 -0.14
C VAL A 60 3.89 11.78 1.02
N GLU A 61 3.29 12.97 1.08
CA GLU A 61 2.30 13.35 2.10
C GLU A 61 1.07 12.44 2.03
N GLY A 62 0.66 12.04 0.83
CA GLY A 62 -0.42 11.06 0.61
C GLY A 62 -0.12 9.66 1.17
N LEU A 63 1.13 9.37 1.50
CA LEU A 63 1.61 8.09 2.06
C LEU A 63 1.91 8.16 3.57
N HIS A 64 1.57 9.26 4.24
CA HIS A 64 1.95 9.49 5.63
C HIS A 64 1.54 8.34 6.57
N HIS A 65 0.31 7.81 6.46
CA HIS A 65 -0.14 6.71 7.32
C HIS A 65 0.62 5.40 7.04
N GLY A 66 0.94 5.13 5.79
CA GLY A 66 1.75 3.98 5.39
C GLY A 66 3.17 4.06 5.93
N ILE A 67 3.81 5.22 5.77
CA ILE A 67 5.16 5.50 6.29
C ILE A 67 5.18 5.34 7.82
N ASP A 68 4.21 5.92 8.52
CA ASP A 68 4.15 5.84 9.98
C ASP A 68 3.82 4.42 10.47
N SER A 69 3.01 3.67 9.74
CA SER A 69 2.77 2.25 10.03
C SER A 69 4.06 1.43 9.94
N ILE A 70 4.89 1.69 8.92
CA ILE A 70 6.21 1.04 8.78
C ILE A 70 7.16 1.47 9.89
N LYS A 71 7.23 2.77 10.21
CA LYS A 71 8.07 3.26 11.32
C LYS A 71 7.68 2.61 12.65
N ASN A 72 6.39 2.54 12.94
CA ASN A 72 5.88 1.91 14.15
C ASN A 72 6.18 0.41 14.19
N LEU A 73 6.12 -0.27 13.04
CA LEU A 73 6.51 -1.67 12.91
C LEU A 73 7.97 -1.89 13.31
N ILE A 74 8.87 -1.08 12.75
CA ILE A 74 10.31 -1.17 13.03
C ILE A 74 10.60 -0.80 14.48
N ALA A 75 9.93 0.23 15.00
CA ALA A 75 10.08 0.68 16.39
C ALA A 75 9.38 -0.23 17.42
N SER A 76 8.66 -1.27 16.99
CA SER A 76 7.89 -2.19 17.84
C SER A 76 6.88 -1.47 18.78
N LYS A 77 6.34 -0.33 18.34
CA LYS A 77 5.34 0.47 19.09
C LYS A 77 3.91 0.07 18.70
N HIS A 78 3.00 0.03 19.67
CA HIS A 78 1.55 -0.25 19.50
C HIS A 78 1.21 -1.60 18.84
N ARG A 79 1.42 -2.70 19.58
CA ARG A 79 1.36 -4.07 19.04
C ARG A 79 0.04 -4.50 18.40
N GLU A 80 -1.13 -4.15 18.96
CA GLU A 80 -2.40 -4.72 18.50
C GLU A 80 -2.84 -4.21 17.12
N LYS A 81 -3.04 -2.89 16.96
CA LYS A 81 -3.45 -2.29 15.68
C LYS A 81 -2.41 -2.54 14.58
N LEU A 82 -1.13 -2.46 14.95
CA LEU A 82 -0.03 -2.72 14.04
C LEU A 82 0.01 -4.18 13.56
N SER A 83 -0.31 -5.13 14.45
CA SER A 83 -0.37 -6.57 14.11
C SER A 83 -1.44 -6.85 13.04
N GLU A 84 -2.57 -6.15 13.07
CA GLU A 84 -3.61 -6.29 12.05
C GLU A 84 -3.18 -5.73 10.69
N ILE A 85 -2.65 -4.51 10.66
CA ILE A 85 -2.15 -3.88 9.42
C ILE A 85 -1.08 -4.77 8.76
N LEU A 86 -0.18 -5.33 9.56
CA LEU A 86 0.84 -6.26 9.09
C LEU A 86 0.23 -7.54 8.50
N ARG A 87 -0.79 -8.12 9.15
CA ARG A 87 -1.52 -9.29 8.62
C ARG A 87 -2.14 -8.98 7.25
N TYR A 88 -2.80 -7.84 7.11
CA TYR A 88 -3.35 -7.41 5.82
C TYR A 88 -2.26 -7.21 4.77
N ALA A 89 -1.16 -6.54 5.11
CA ALA A 89 -0.07 -6.31 4.18
C ALA A 89 0.53 -7.64 3.66
N ILE A 90 0.75 -8.61 4.55
CA ILE A 90 1.22 -9.95 4.16
C ILE A 90 0.21 -10.64 3.25
N GLY A 91 -1.09 -10.58 3.59
CA GLY A 91 -2.17 -11.15 2.78
C GLY A 91 -2.23 -10.55 1.38
N VAL A 92 -2.19 -9.22 1.28
CA VAL A 92 -2.17 -8.49 0.00
C VAL A 92 -0.94 -8.84 -0.83
N MET A 93 0.25 -8.87 -0.22
CA MET A 93 1.49 -9.24 -0.93
C MET A 93 1.46 -10.70 -1.42
N HIS A 94 0.87 -11.61 -0.65
CA HIS A 94 0.66 -13.00 -1.06
C HIS A 94 -0.31 -13.11 -2.25
N LEU A 95 -1.43 -12.40 -2.19
CA LEU A 95 -2.39 -12.32 -3.30
C LEU A 95 -1.77 -11.70 -4.54
N ALA A 96 -0.97 -10.64 -4.40
CA ALA A 96 -0.25 -10.01 -5.50
C ALA A 96 0.70 -11.00 -6.20
N LYS A 97 1.45 -11.81 -5.44
CA LYS A 97 2.30 -12.88 -6.00
C LYS A 97 1.51 -13.93 -6.76
N LYS A 98 0.32 -14.31 -6.27
CA LYS A 98 -0.57 -15.24 -6.99
C LYS A 98 -1.11 -14.59 -8.28
N LEU A 99 -1.57 -13.34 -8.20
CA LEU A 99 -2.10 -12.59 -9.34
C LEU A 99 -1.05 -12.40 -10.44
N GLN A 100 0.21 -12.12 -10.09
CA GLN A 100 1.31 -12.02 -11.07
C GLN A 100 1.54 -13.31 -11.87
N LYS A 101 1.22 -14.47 -11.30
CA LYS A 101 1.32 -15.77 -11.99
C LYS A 101 0.11 -16.04 -12.89
N ASP A 102 -1.04 -15.43 -12.62
CA ASP A 102 -2.25 -15.55 -13.44
C ASP A 102 -2.35 -14.40 -14.46
N LYS A 103 -1.69 -14.59 -15.61
CA LYS A 103 -1.68 -13.61 -16.70
C LYS A 103 -3.10 -13.29 -17.22
N ARG A 104 -4.02 -14.25 -17.17
CA ARG A 104 -5.41 -14.04 -17.65
C ARG A 104 -6.14 -13.10 -16.71
N MET A 105 -6.09 -13.35 -15.41
CA MET A 105 -6.71 -12.49 -14.40
C MET A 105 -6.10 -11.09 -14.42
N LEU A 106 -4.79 -10.96 -14.53
CA LEU A 106 -4.11 -9.66 -14.61
C LEU A 106 -4.56 -8.86 -15.84
N MET A 107 -4.75 -9.52 -16.99
CA MET A 107 -5.29 -8.89 -18.20
C MET A 107 -6.75 -8.45 -18.02
N MET A 108 -7.58 -9.23 -17.33
CA MET A 108 -8.96 -8.85 -17.02
C MET A 108 -9.03 -7.61 -16.12
N ILE A 109 -8.24 -7.57 -15.04
CA ILE A 109 -8.17 -6.41 -14.14
C ILE A 109 -7.71 -5.18 -14.91
N LYS A 110 -6.65 -5.30 -15.72
CA LYS A 110 -6.15 -4.19 -16.54
C LYS A 110 -7.22 -3.65 -17.49
N LYS A 111 -8.06 -4.51 -18.07
CA LYS A 111 -9.19 -4.10 -18.92
C LYS A 111 -10.28 -3.40 -18.13
N GLY A 112 -10.56 -3.81 -16.89
CA GLY A 112 -11.59 -3.20 -16.04
C GLY A 112 -11.21 -1.83 -15.45
N LEU A 113 -9.91 -1.48 -15.45
CA LEU A 113 -9.40 -0.18 -15.02
C LEU A 113 -9.31 0.84 -16.18
N LYS A 114 -9.64 0.44 -17.41
CA LYS A 114 -9.69 1.28 -18.61
C LYS A 114 -11.13 1.47 -19.05
#